data_AF-A0A4Q3YRZ2-F1
#
_entry.id   AF-A0A4Q3YRZ2-F1
#
_cell.length_a   1.000
_cell.length_b   1.000
_cell.length_c   1.000
_cell.angle_alpha   90.00
_cell.angle_beta   90.00
_cell.angle_gamma   90.00
#
_symmetry.space_group_name_H-M   'P 1'
#
loop_
_entity.id
_entity.type
_entity.pdbx_description
1 polymer ?
#
loop_
_entity_poly.entity_id
_entity_poly.type
_entity_poly.pdbx_seq_one_letter_code
_entity_poly.pdbx_strand_id
1 'polypeptide(L)'
;MSFSADLEGLLLKLSNPDPLAEDGRSRALRAATIDQYRRQIVRFASELVHSGIPATDIVSVETLFAPDILERGLRQMLSRTDHQITKTISETARLFRNLGKVTGQTVDVLQHLDKFARRLSTSPQRGMTRKNRERLRVLQDERAMLRLLRLPEQLFSHPPEGKANHFTVGLCKEDAIAIAILLVCPIRIKNLADIHLEQHIQRPGDGKAYLVLTEEDTKNGRPMEFELPVEVVRMIDRHVASRCPHMCPPGTPWLFPRRDGKGPLLSSQLADRIKKRVRTATGFTVNAHLFRHLAVMNWLDAHPGAYEVARRLLGHSEVSHTINMYSGLEVKSATRAFADLIETRKGRRP
;
A
#
# COMPACT_ATOMS: atom_id res chain seq x y z
N MET A 1 20.93 -13.32 29.07
CA MET A 1 20.63 -12.93 27.67
C MET A 1 19.99 -11.55 27.73
N SER A 2 20.35 -10.60 26.86
CA SER A 2 19.72 -9.27 26.85
C SER A 2 18.40 -9.31 26.10
N PHE A 3 17.46 -8.41 26.43
CA PHE A 3 16.19 -8.27 25.72
C PHE A 3 16.36 -8.16 24.20
N SER A 4 17.34 -7.37 23.76
CA SER A 4 17.64 -7.21 22.34
C SER A 4 18.04 -8.53 21.68
N ALA A 5 18.91 -9.32 22.31
CA ALA A 5 19.35 -10.60 21.76
C ALA A 5 18.20 -11.62 21.70
N ASP A 6 17.34 -11.65 22.72
CA ASP A 6 16.15 -12.51 22.74
C ASP A 6 15.13 -12.11 21.66
N LEU A 7 14.91 -10.80 21.48
CA LEU A 7 14.09 -10.27 20.39
C LEU A 7 14.64 -10.65 19.01
N GLU A 8 15.95 -10.54 18.78
CA GLU A 8 16.56 -11.01 17.53
C GLU A 8 16.31 -12.50 17.30
N GLY A 9 16.46 -13.32 18.35
CA GLY A 9 16.18 -14.76 18.30
C GLY A 9 14.74 -15.06 17.89
N LEU A 10 13.77 -14.38 18.48
CA LEU A 10 12.35 -14.51 18.10
C LEU A 10 12.13 -14.11 16.64
N LEU A 11 12.67 -12.96 16.21
CA LEU A 11 12.47 -12.45 14.86
C LEU A 11 13.12 -13.37 13.81
N LEU A 12 14.28 -13.97 14.12
CA LEU A 12 14.95 -14.94 13.27
C LEU A 12 14.11 -16.22 13.09
N LYS A 13 13.53 -16.75 14.18
CA LYS A 13 12.59 -17.89 14.12
C LYS A 13 11.36 -17.57 13.28
N LEU A 14 10.86 -16.33 13.35
CA LEU A 14 9.70 -15.90 12.57
C LEU A 14 10.01 -15.72 11.07
N SER A 15 11.24 -15.33 10.72
CA SER A 15 11.69 -15.23 9.32
C SER A 15 12.07 -16.59 8.73
N ASN A 16 12.61 -17.50 9.55
CA ASN A 16 13.08 -18.82 9.14
C ASN A 16 12.47 -19.91 10.03
N PRO A 17 11.15 -20.16 9.91
CA PRO A 17 10.52 -21.21 10.70
C PRO A 17 11.01 -22.58 10.27
N ASP A 18 11.16 -23.47 11.24
CA ASP A 18 11.31 -24.90 10.98
C ASP A 18 9.93 -25.47 10.57
N PRO A 19 9.77 -25.97 9.34
CA PRO A 19 8.49 -26.52 8.88
C PRO A 19 8.10 -27.82 9.59
N LEU A 20 9.01 -28.47 10.31
CA LEU A 20 8.78 -29.72 11.04
C LEU A 20 8.60 -29.53 12.55
N ALA A 21 8.75 -28.30 13.06
CA ALA A 21 8.51 -28.03 14.47
C ALA A 21 7.04 -28.25 14.82
N GLU A 22 6.79 -28.88 15.99
CA GLU A 22 5.43 -29.12 16.51
C GLU A 22 4.72 -27.79 16.83
N ASP A 23 5.49 -26.77 17.21
CA ASP A 23 5.04 -25.44 17.54
C ASP A 23 5.65 -24.37 16.61
N GLY A 24 5.04 -23.18 16.62
CA GLY A 24 5.51 -22.06 15.81
C GLY A 24 4.75 -21.85 14.50
N ARG A 25 5.39 -21.15 13.55
CA ARG A 25 4.79 -20.84 12.24
C ARG A 25 5.23 -21.86 11.23
N SER A 26 4.35 -22.28 10.32
CA SER A 26 4.72 -23.11 9.17
C SER A 26 5.28 -22.34 7.97
N ARG A 27 5.11 -21.01 7.95
CA ARG A 27 5.54 -20.14 6.83
C ARG A 27 6.26 -18.90 7.33
N ALA A 28 7.39 -18.64 6.67
CA ALA A 28 8.23 -17.46 6.89
C ALA A 28 7.43 -16.16 6.79
N LEU A 29 7.69 -15.24 7.71
CA LEU A 29 7.22 -13.87 7.60
C LEU A 29 8.09 -13.08 6.64
N ARG A 30 7.44 -12.22 5.84
CA ARG A 30 8.14 -11.26 4.98
C ARG A 30 8.98 -10.30 5.85
N ALA A 31 10.15 -9.89 5.36
CA ALA A 31 11.04 -8.96 6.04
C ALA A 31 10.33 -7.68 6.54
N ALA A 32 9.45 -7.09 5.73
CA ALA A 32 8.69 -5.91 6.13
C ALA A 32 7.75 -6.15 7.33
N THR A 33 7.21 -7.38 7.47
CA THR A 33 6.39 -7.76 8.63
C THR A 33 7.27 -7.96 9.86
N ILE A 34 8.45 -8.56 9.70
CA ILE A 34 9.45 -8.71 10.78
C ILE A 34 9.87 -7.34 11.32
N ASP A 35 10.20 -6.40 10.44
CA ASP A 35 10.54 -5.03 10.82
C ASP A 35 9.40 -4.31 11.54
N GLN A 36 8.15 -4.57 11.12
CA GLN A 36 6.97 -4.03 11.79
C GLN A 36 6.83 -4.62 13.20
N TYR A 37 6.98 -5.94 13.35
CA TYR A 37 6.90 -6.61 14.65
C TYR A 37 7.98 -6.10 15.59
N ARG A 38 9.23 -6.00 15.12
CA ARG A 38 10.34 -5.37 15.86
C ARG A 38 9.94 -4.01 16.41
N ARG A 39 9.48 -3.10 15.54
CA ARG A 39 9.09 -1.75 15.95
C ARG A 39 7.94 -1.76 16.97
N GLN A 40 6.96 -2.64 16.79
CA GLN A 40 5.82 -2.74 17.71
C GLN A 40 6.23 -3.28 19.09
N ILE A 41 7.08 -4.31 19.13
CA ILE A 41 7.58 -4.90 20.38
C ILE A 41 8.48 -3.91 21.12
N VAL A 42 9.44 -3.28 20.44
CA VAL A 42 10.32 -2.27 21.06
C VAL A 42 9.52 -1.07 21.55
N ARG A 43 8.54 -0.60 20.77
CA ARG A 43 7.64 0.46 21.22
C ARG A 43 6.88 0.03 22.47
N PHE A 44 6.34 -1.18 22.50
CA PHE A 44 5.61 -1.69 23.67
C PHE A 44 6.50 -1.79 24.91
N ALA A 45 7.73 -2.30 24.77
CA ALA A 45 8.71 -2.30 25.86
C ALA A 45 9.01 -0.87 26.36
N SER A 46 9.07 0.12 25.47
CA SER A 46 9.18 1.53 25.87
C SER A 46 7.95 2.00 26.65
N GLU A 47 6.73 1.59 26.29
CA GLU A 47 5.52 1.92 27.06
C GLU A 47 5.59 1.34 28.49
N LEU A 48 6.13 0.13 28.67
CA LEU A 48 6.36 -0.44 30.00
C LEU A 48 7.32 0.41 30.83
N VAL A 49 8.41 0.88 30.23
CA VAL A 49 9.34 1.79 30.92
C VAL A 49 8.66 3.09 31.35
N HIS A 50 7.85 3.69 30.46
CA HIS A 50 7.09 4.88 30.80
C HIS A 50 5.97 4.63 31.82
N SER A 51 5.53 3.38 31.99
CA SER A 51 4.60 2.99 33.04
C SER A 51 5.28 2.82 34.41
N GLY A 52 6.61 2.96 34.48
CA GLY A 52 7.40 2.86 35.72
C GLY A 52 8.07 1.51 35.95
N ILE A 53 8.13 0.62 34.95
CA ILE A 53 8.95 -0.60 35.04
C ILE A 53 10.41 -0.24 34.67
N PRO A 54 11.41 -0.50 35.52
CA PRO A 54 12.81 -0.32 35.16
C PRO A 54 13.18 -1.11 33.90
N ALA A 55 13.96 -0.51 33.00
CA ALA A 55 14.40 -1.20 31.77
C ALA A 55 15.23 -2.47 32.07
N THR A 56 15.87 -2.53 33.24
CA THR A 56 16.60 -3.70 33.75
C THR A 56 15.72 -4.91 34.02
N ASP A 57 14.42 -4.70 34.27
CA ASP A 57 13.48 -5.76 34.65
C ASP A 57 12.83 -6.38 33.41
N ILE A 58 12.96 -5.73 32.25
CA ILE A 58 12.51 -6.24 30.95
C ILE A 58 13.67 -7.02 30.33
N VAL A 59 13.90 -8.23 30.83
CA VAL A 59 15.08 -9.04 30.47
C VAL A 59 14.89 -9.88 29.20
N SER A 60 13.64 -10.17 28.81
CA SER A 60 13.29 -10.99 27.64
C SER A 60 11.94 -10.60 27.05
N VAL A 61 11.65 -11.08 25.84
CA VAL A 61 10.33 -10.96 25.21
C VAL A 61 9.28 -11.76 25.98
N GLU A 62 9.69 -12.85 26.64
CA GLU A 62 8.82 -13.68 27.49
C GLU A 62 8.11 -12.86 28.58
N THR A 63 8.84 -11.95 29.23
CA THR A 63 8.29 -11.05 30.26
C THR A 63 7.12 -10.21 29.74
N LEU A 64 7.07 -9.91 28.44
CA LEU A 64 6.01 -9.11 27.84
C LEU A 64 4.68 -9.87 27.72
N PHE A 65 4.68 -11.20 27.80
CA PHE A 65 3.45 -12.01 27.73
C PHE A 65 2.76 -12.17 29.09
N ALA A 66 3.45 -11.89 30.20
CA ALA A 66 2.87 -11.94 31.53
C ALA A 66 1.61 -11.05 31.60
N PRO A 67 0.44 -11.57 32.02
CA PRO A 67 -0.82 -10.85 31.88
C PRO A 67 -0.86 -9.47 32.55
N ASP A 68 -0.24 -9.34 33.72
CA ASP A 68 -0.11 -8.09 34.48
C ASP A 68 0.82 -7.08 33.78
N ILE A 69 1.96 -7.54 33.26
CA ILE A 69 2.89 -6.72 32.48
C ILE A 69 2.22 -6.22 31.20
N LEU A 70 1.58 -7.12 30.46
CA LEU A 70 0.89 -6.76 29.22
C LEU A 70 -0.25 -5.76 29.49
N GLU A 71 -1.07 -6.00 30.52
CA GLU A 71 -2.14 -5.08 30.91
C GLU A 71 -1.58 -3.69 31.24
N ARG A 72 -0.50 -3.62 32.02
CA ARG A 72 0.14 -2.36 32.39
C ARG A 72 0.61 -1.57 31.16
N GLY A 73 1.28 -2.23 30.22
CA GLY A 73 1.72 -1.58 28.98
C GLY A 73 0.54 -1.11 28.11
N LEU A 74 -0.52 -1.91 28.00
CA LEU A 74 -1.73 -1.53 27.26
C LEU A 74 -2.46 -0.35 27.92
N ARG A 75 -2.51 -0.30 29.25
CA ARG A 75 -3.06 0.83 30.02
C ARG A 75 -2.24 2.10 29.81
N GLN A 76 -0.91 1.99 29.75
CA GLN A 76 -0.06 3.13 29.45
C GLN A 76 -0.26 3.65 28.02
N MET A 77 -0.48 2.76 27.05
CA MET A 77 -0.85 3.21 25.70
C MET A 77 -2.21 3.93 25.69
N LEU A 78 -3.17 3.45 26.47
CA LEU A 78 -4.50 4.08 26.61
C LEU A 78 -4.41 5.45 27.28
N SER A 79 -3.61 5.61 28.34
CA SER A 79 -3.45 6.89 29.03
C SER A 79 -2.92 8.00 28.11
N ARG A 80 -2.07 7.64 27.14
CA ARG A 80 -1.54 8.56 26.10
C ARG A 80 -2.55 8.96 25.02
N THR A 81 -3.73 8.37 25.02
CA THR A 81 -4.75 8.54 23.97
C THR A 81 -6.11 8.92 24.56
N ASP A 82 -6.13 9.58 25.71
CA ASP A 82 -7.34 9.95 26.44
C ASP A 82 -8.27 8.75 26.65
N HIS A 83 -7.68 7.58 26.89
CA HIS A 83 -8.36 6.30 27.09
C HIS A 83 -9.15 5.79 25.86
N GLN A 84 -8.87 6.33 24.67
CA GLN A 84 -9.48 5.88 23.43
C GLN A 84 -8.74 4.68 22.83
N ILE A 85 -9.48 3.65 22.43
CA ILE A 85 -8.89 2.49 21.75
C ILE A 85 -8.50 2.89 20.34
N THR A 86 -7.20 3.13 20.14
CA THR A 86 -6.65 3.43 18.81
C THR A 86 -6.35 2.15 18.02
N LYS A 87 -6.22 2.30 16.70
CA LYS A 87 -5.79 1.21 15.80
C LYS A 87 -4.46 0.59 16.24
N THR A 88 -3.50 1.42 16.66
CA THR A 88 -2.21 0.94 17.16
C THR A 88 -2.36 0.04 18.38
N ILE A 89 -3.14 0.47 19.39
CA ILE A 89 -3.39 -0.33 20.60
C ILE A 89 -4.01 -1.68 20.23
N SER A 90 -5.01 -1.63 19.35
CA SER A 90 -5.70 -2.82 18.84
C SER A 90 -4.78 -3.77 18.07
N GLU A 91 -3.85 -3.24 17.28
CA GLU A 91 -2.84 -4.02 16.55
C GLU A 91 -1.77 -4.61 17.48
N THR A 92 -1.35 -3.86 18.50
CA THR A 92 -0.40 -4.34 19.52
C THR A 92 -1.00 -5.51 20.31
N ALA A 93 -2.24 -5.39 20.81
CA ALA A 93 -2.89 -6.48 21.53
C ALA A 93 -3.06 -7.74 20.65
N ARG A 94 -3.40 -7.56 19.36
CA ARG A 94 -3.46 -8.66 18.38
C ARG A 94 -2.10 -9.28 18.10
N LEU A 95 -1.04 -8.48 18.05
CA LEU A 95 0.33 -8.96 17.88
C LEU A 95 0.71 -9.90 19.03
N PHE A 96 0.56 -9.47 20.28
CA PHE A 96 0.91 -10.29 21.46
C PHE A 96 0.10 -11.58 21.51
N ARG A 97 -1.22 -11.52 21.25
CA ARG A 97 -2.03 -12.74 21.11
C ARG A 97 -1.49 -13.71 20.06
N ASN A 98 -1.09 -13.20 18.90
CA ASN A 98 -0.57 -14.07 17.83
C ASN A 98 0.83 -14.60 18.17
N LEU A 99 1.69 -13.78 18.75
CA LEU A 99 3.02 -14.20 19.17
C LEU A 99 2.94 -15.24 20.28
N GLY A 100 2.06 -15.07 21.27
CA GLY A 100 1.89 -16.04 22.35
C GLY A 100 1.52 -17.42 21.84
N LYS A 101 0.69 -17.50 20.79
CA LYS A 101 0.38 -18.79 20.12
C LYS A 101 1.60 -19.39 19.42
N VAL A 102 2.42 -18.54 18.80
CA VAL A 102 3.60 -18.97 18.05
C VAL A 102 4.74 -19.37 18.97
N THR A 103 4.85 -18.78 20.16
CA THR A 103 5.90 -19.07 21.14
C THR A 103 5.48 -20.13 22.16
N GLY A 104 4.34 -20.81 21.96
CA GLY A 104 3.91 -21.90 22.84
C GLY A 104 3.54 -21.47 24.26
N GLN A 105 2.99 -20.27 24.44
CA GLN A 105 2.55 -19.79 25.77
C GLN A 105 1.51 -20.72 26.39
N THR A 106 1.46 -20.75 27.72
CA THR A 106 0.52 -21.60 28.46
C THR A 106 -0.93 -21.24 28.12
N VAL A 107 -1.84 -22.21 28.29
CA VAL A 107 -3.27 -22.04 27.99
C VAL A 107 -3.86 -20.85 28.76
N ASP A 108 -3.48 -20.68 30.01
CA ASP A 108 -3.92 -19.57 30.87
C ASP A 108 -3.48 -18.21 30.31
N VAL A 109 -2.19 -18.05 29.99
CA VAL A 109 -1.67 -16.83 29.36
C VAL A 109 -2.40 -16.55 28.06
N LEU A 110 -2.57 -17.55 27.18
CA LEU A 110 -3.27 -17.40 25.91
C LEU A 110 -4.72 -16.90 26.07
N GLN A 111 -5.44 -17.34 27.11
CA GLN A 111 -6.79 -16.85 27.41
C GLN A 111 -6.79 -15.36 27.78
N HIS A 112 -5.82 -14.92 28.60
CA HIS A 112 -5.64 -13.51 28.94
C HIS A 112 -5.31 -12.66 27.70
N LEU A 113 -4.37 -13.11 26.86
CA LEU A 113 -4.00 -12.41 25.62
C LEU A 113 -5.20 -12.26 24.67
N ASP A 114 -5.98 -13.33 24.50
CA ASP A 114 -7.19 -13.32 23.66
C ASP A 114 -8.26 -12.38 24.23
N LYS A 115 -8.46 -12.35 25.56
CA LYS A 115 -9.35 -11.41 26.25
C LYS A 115 -8.96 -9.96 25.97
N PHE A 116 -7.68 -9.59 26.12
CA PHE A 116 -7.22 -8.23 25.83
C PHE A 116 -7.42 -7.86 24.36
N ALA A 117 -7.05 -8.75 23.43
CA ALA A 117 -7.22 -8.50 22.00
C ALA A 117 -8.69 -8.31 21.60
N ARG A 118 -9.63 -9.03 22.23
CA ARG A 118 -11.08 -8.84 22.00
C ARG A 118 -11.58 -7.52 22.55
N ARG A 119 -11.23 -7.18 23.81
CA ARG A 119 -11.70 -5.93 24.46
C ARG A 119 -11.15 -4.67 23.80
N LEU A 120 -9.92 -4.77 23.27
CA LEU A 120 -9.25 -3.68 22.56
C LEU A 120 -9.46 -3.77 21.04
N SER A 121 -10.40 -4.61 20.58
CA SER A 121 -10.72 -4.69 19.16
C SER A 121 -11.38 -3.39 18.70
N THR A 122 -10.95 -2.92 17.53
CA THR A 122 -11.58 -1.78 16.85
C THR A 122 -12.54 -2.30 15.79
N SER A 123 -13.66 -1.62 15.60
CA SER A 123 -14.59 -1.96 14.54
C SER A 123 -13.86 -1.98 13.19
N PRO A 124 -14.08 -3.00 12.35
CA PRO A 124 -13.51 -3.03 11.01
C PRO A 124 -13.87 -1.76 10.25
N GLN A 125 -12.91 -1.21 9.51
CA GLN A 125 -13.17 -0.04 8.69
C GLN A 125 -14.23 -0.39 7.62
N ARG A 126 -15.34 0.34 7.63
CA ARG A 126 -16.38 0.28 6.59
C ARG A 126 -16.12 1.39 5.58
N GLY A 127 -15.95 1.04 4.31
CA GLY A 127 -15.65 1.99 3.26
C GLY A 127 -14.24 2.60 3.32
N MET A 128 -13.97 3.47 2.37
CA MET A 128 -12.78 4.32 2.36
C MET A 128 -12.79 5.38 3.46
N THR A 129 -11.58 5.80 3.86
CA THR A 129 -11.40 6.90 4.82
C THR A 129 -12.03 8.18 4.29
N ARG A 130 -12.54 9.05 5.20
CA ARG A 130 -13.10 10.37 4.86
C ARG A 130 -12.15 11.17 3.96
N LYS A 131 -10.86 11.20 4.30
CA LYS A 131 -9.81 11.88 3.54
C LYS A 131 -9.67 11.40 2.10
N ASN A 132 -9.72 10.08 1.86
CA ASN A 132 -9.67 9.54 0.49
C ASN A 132 -10.96 9.84 -0.26
N ARG A 133 -12.11 9.75 0.40
CA ARG A 133 -13.42 10.06 -0.19
C ARG A 133 -13.51 11.51 -0.67
N GLU A 134 -13.10 12.46 0.17
CA GLU A 134 -13.09 13.89 -0.17
C GLU A 134 -12.18 14.19 -1.36
N ARG A 135 -11.03 13.52 -1.46
CA ARG A 135 -10.11 13.69 -2.60
C ARG A 135 -10.63 13.08 -3.89
N LEU A 136 -11.31 11.93 -3.83
CA LEU A 136 -11.98 11.37 -5.00
C LEU A 136 -13.13 12.24 -5.47
N ARG A 137 -13.86 12.87 -4.55
CA ARG A 137 -14.98 13.77 -4.90
C ARG A 137 -14.54 14.90 -5.81
N VAL A 138 -13.33 15.45 -5.61
CA VAL A 138 -12.75 16.47 -6.50
C VAL A 138 -12.55 15.92 -7.93
N LEU A 139 -12.21 14.65 -8.06
CA LEU A 139 -11.99 14.00 -9.35
C LEU A 139 -13.29 13.56 -10.05
N GLN A 140 -14.45 13.71 -9.40
CA GLN A 140 -15.74 13.55 -10.08
C GLN A 140 -16.10 14.75 -10.97
N ASP A 141 -15.39 15.88 -10.83
CA ASP A 141 -15.45 16.99 -11.78
C ASP A 141 -14.64 16.64 -13.04
N GLU A 142 -15.27 16.74 -14.21
CA GLU A 142 -14.66 16.36 -15.50
C GLU A 142 -13.40 17.18 -15.81
N ARG A 143 -13.39 18.48 -15.47
CA ARG A 143 -12.22 19.33 -15.72
C ARG A 143 -11.05 18.91 -14.83
N ALA A 144 -11.30 18.61 -13.56
CA ALA A 144 -10.29 18.09 -12.64
C ALA A 144 -9.76 16.73 -13.09
N MET A 145 -10.63 15.81 -13.52
CA MET A 145 -10.24 14.52 -14.08
C MET A 145 -9.36 14.69 -15.32
N LEU A 146 -9.78 15.51 -16.29
CA LEU A 146 -9.02 15.76 -17.52
C LEU A 146 -7.63 16.35 -17.23
N ARG A 147 -7.51 17.25 -16.25
CA ARG A 147 -6.19 17.74 -15.81
C ARG A 147 -5.28 16.62 -15.31
N LEU A 148 -5.81 15.65 -14.56
CA LEU A 148 -5.02 14.50 -14.09
C LEU A 148 -4.64 13.56 -15.25
N LEU A 149 -5.58 13.27 -16.16
CA LEU A 149 -5.37 12.35 -17.28
C LEU A 149 -4.35 12.89 -18.30
N ARG A 150 -4.35 14.20 -18.55
CA ARG A 150 -3.40 14.86 -19.48
C ARG A 150 -2.05 15.17 -18.85
N LEU A 151 -1.95 15.10 -17.52
CA LEU A 151 -0.76 15.49 -16.79
C LEU A 151 0.52 14.73 -17.23
N PRO A 152 0.50 13.40 -17.47
CA PRO A 152 1.72 12.69 -17.87
C PRO A 152 2.32 13.23 -19.16
N GLU A 153 1.51 13.40 -20.20
CA GLU A 153 1.97 13.91 -21.50
C GLU A 153 2.48 15.35 -21.37
N GLN A 154 1.76 16.20 -20.62
CA GLN A 154 2.18 17.57 -20.36
C GLN A 154 3.56 17.62 -19.68
N LEU A 155 3.76 16.84 -18.61
CA LEU A 155 5.03 16.79 -17.89
C LEU A 155 6.18 16.20 -18.71
N PHE A 156 5.88 15.23 -19.58
CA PHE A 156 6.90 14.56 -20.38
C PHE A 156 7.39 15.42 -21.54
N SER A 157 6.46 16.10 -22.22
CA SER A 157 6.75 16.92 -23.41
C SER A 157 7.17 18.34 -23.05
N HIS A 158 6.66 18.90 -21.94
CA HIS A 158 6.89 20.28 -21.53
C HIS A 158 7.45 20.31 -20.10
N PRO A 159 8.72 19.90 -19.88
CA PRO A 159 9.35 20.10 -18.58
C PRO A 159 9.37 21.60 -18.24
N PRO A 160 9.30 21.99 -16.94
CA PRO A 160 9.15 23.39 -16.53
C PRO A 160 10.18 24.32 -17.19
N GLU A 161 9.71 25.44 -17.75
CA GLU A 161 10.56 26.46 -18.37
C GLU A 161 11.46 27.14 -17.32
N GLY A 162 12.77 27.22 -17.59
CA GLY A 162 13.77 27.79 -16.67
C GLY A 162 15.19 27.23 -16.87
N LYS A 163 16.06 27.33 -15.85
CA LYS A 163 17.41 26.69 -15.81
C LYS A 163 17.32 25.15 -15.72
N ALA A 164 16.54 24.53 -16.60
CA ALA A 164 16.34 23.09 -16.64
C ALA A 164 17.62 22.42 -17.16
N ASN A 165 18.35 21.76 -16.26
CA ASN A 165 19.44 20.88 -16.65
C ASN A 165 18.90 19.48 -17.00
N HIS A 166 19.72 18.64 -17.65
CA HIS A 166 19.36 17.27 -18.03
C HIS A 166 18.75 16.46 -16.88
N PHE A 167 19.26 16.66 -15.65
CA PHE A 167 18.76 15.99 -14.45
C PHE A 167 17.32 16.39 -14.12
N THR A 168 16.99 17.68 -14.10
CA THR A 168 15.63 18.16 -13.80
C THR A 168 14.61 17.75 -14.86
N VAL A 169 15.01 17.75 -16.14
CA VAL A 169 14.19 17.23 -17.25
C VAL A 169 13.93 15.74 -17.06
N GLY A 170 14.98 14.98 -16.76
CA GLY A 170 14.90 13.55 -16.49
C GLY A 170 13.97 13.22 -15.32
N LEU A 171 14.04 13.99 -14.22
CA LEU A 171 13.12 13.85 -13.08
C LEU A 171 11.66 14.10 -13.47
N CYS A 172 11.41 15.10 -14.31
CA CYS A 172 10.07 15.40 -14.80
C CYS A 172 9.51 14.24 -15.66
N LYS A 173 10.36 13.65 -16.51
CA LYS A 173 10.03 12.45 -17.28
C LYS A 173 9.75 11.23 -16.39
N GLU A 174 10.55 11.00 -15.35
CA GLU A 174 10.26 9.93 -14.37
C GLU A 174 8.91 10.16 -13.67
N ASP A 175 8.61 11.38 -13.24
CA ASP A 175 7.33 11.72 -12.61
C ASP A 175 6.15 11.46 -13.55
N ALA A 176 6.28 11.89 -14.82
CA ALA A 176 5.29 11.68 -15.85
C ALA A 176 5.01 10.20 -16.08
N ILE A 177 6.06 9.38 -16.25
CA ILE A 177 5.93 7.93 -16.43
C ILE A 177 5.27 7.29 -15.22
N ALA A 178 5.67 7.66 -14.00
CA ALA A 178 5.10 7.11 -12.77
C ALA A 178 3.59 7.38 -12.67
N ILE A 179 3.15 8.59 -13.03
CA ILE A 179 1.73 8.95 -13.05
C ILE A 179 1.01 8.20 -14.18
N ALA A 180 1.58 8.12 -15.38
CA ALA A 180 1.01 7.40 -16.51
C ALA A 180 0.74 5.92 -16.17
N ILE A 181 1.74 5.25 -15.58
CA ILE A 181 1.60 3.85 -15.14
C ILE A 181 0.50 3.74 -14.09
N LEU A 182 0.44 4.61 -13.07
CA LEU A 182 -0.58 4.51 -12.02
C LEU A 182 -2.01 4.79 -12.52
N LEU A 183 -2.18 5.53 -13.61
CA LEU A 183 -3.49 5.77 -14.23
C LEU A 183 -4.03 4.52 -14.95
N VAL A 184 -3.15 3.69 -15.49
CA VAL A 184 -3.54 2.50 -16.29
C VAL A 184 -3.40 1.21 -15.50
N CYS A 185 -2.38 1.13 -14.66
CA CYS A 185 -2.02 -0.01 -13.83
C CYS A 185 -2.15 0.43 -12.35
N PRO A 186 -3.29 0.20 -11.69
CA PRO A 186 -3.50 0.60 -10.30
C PRO A 186 -2.73 -0.31 -9.32
N ILE A 187 -1.41 -0.36 -9.44
CA ILE A 187 -0.49 -1.16 -8.63
C ILE A 187 -0.16 -0.45 -7.31
N ARG A 188 0.49 -1.15 -6.38
CA ARG A 188 0.97 -0.54 -5.13
C ARG A 188 2.21 0.30 -5.42
N ILE A 189 2.41 1.39 -4.67
CA ILE A 189 3.59 2.25 -4.83
C ILE A 189 4.91 1.51 -4.72
N LYS A 190 4.97 0.47 -3.86
CA LYS A 190 6.15 -0.39 -3.76
C LYS A 190 6.42 -1.09 -5.10
N ASN A 191 5.40 -1.71 -5.70
CA ASN A 191 5.56 -2.36 -7.00
C ASN A 191 5.96 -1.38 -8.10
N LEU A 192 5.42 -0.16 -8.09
CA LEU A 192 5.82 0.89 -9.04
C LEU A 192 7.30 1.24 -8.88
N ALA A 193 7.77 1.44 -7.65
CA ALA A 193 9.16 1.80 -7.37
C ALA A 193 10.14 0.67 -7.74
N ASP A 194 9.73 -0.57 -7.51
CA ASP A 194 10.55 -1.76 -7.72
C ASP A 194 10.56 -2.25 -9.19
N ILE A 195 9.93 -1.54 -10.13
CA ILE A 195 9.92 -1.92 -11.56
C ILE A 195 11.36 -2.02 -12.08
N HIS A 196 11.81 -3.26 -12.23
CA HIS A 196 12.97 -3.69 -12.99
C HIS A 196 12.59 -3.88 -14.46
N LEU A 197 13.32 -3.23 -15.36
CA LEU A 197 13.00 -3.17 -16.79
C LEU A 197 12.92 -4.55 -17.43
N GLU A 198 13.91 -5.41 -17.19
CA GLU A 198 13.99 -6.74 -17.84
C GLU A 198 13.05 -7.77 -17.23
N GLN A 199 12.67 -7.63 -15.95
CA GLN A 199 11.86 -8.62 -15.24
C GLN A 199 10.37 -8.30 -15.38
N HIS A 200 10.01 -7.02 -15.28
CA HIS A 200 8.61 -6.60 -15.18
C HIS A 200 8.05 -6.01 -16.46
N ILE A 201 8.89 -5.51 -17.39
CA ILE A 201 8.41 -4.99 -18.69
C ILE A 201 8.64 -6.06 -19.75
N GLN A 202 7.60 -6.84 -20.05
CA GLN A 202 7.68 -7.93 -21.01
C GLN A 202 7.22 -7.49 -22.40
N ARG A 203 7.95 -7.93 -23.43
CA ARG A 203 7.68 -7.63 -24.83
C ARG A 203 7.70 -8.95 -25.62
N PRO A 204 6.54 -9.58 -25.86
CA PRO A 204 6.49 -10.89 -26.51
C PRO A 204 6.78 -10.85 -28.02
N GLY A 205 6.96 -9.66 -28.62
CA GLY A 205 7.33 -9.49 -30.03
C GLY A 205 6.16 -9.17 -30.98
N ASP A 206 4.94 -9.08 -30.45
CA ASP A 206 3.71 -8.71 -31.17
C ASP A 206 3.49 -7.18 -31.26
N GLY A 207 4.50 -6.39 -30.92
CA GLY A 207 4.42 -4.93 -30.83
C GLY A 207 3.78 -4.41 -29.55
N LYS A 208 3.35 -5.28 -28.63
CA LYS A 208 2.81 -4.90 -27.33
C LYS A 208 3.86 -4.98 -26.23
N ALA A 209 3.58 -4.30 -25.13
CA ALA A 209 4.36 -4.42 -23.91
C ALA A 209 3.44 -4.59 -22.71
N TYR A 210 3.87 -5.38 -21.74
CA TYR A 210 3.09 -5.73 -20.56
C TYR A 210 3.89 -5.40 -19.31
N LEU A 211 3.22 -4.82 -18.31
CA LEU A 211 3.73 -4.77 -16.95
C LEU A 211 3.28 -6.03 -16.22
N VAL A 212 4.23 -6.92 -15.93
CA VAL A 212 4.01 -8.19 -15.27
C VAL A 212 4.57 -8.13 -13.85
N LEU A 213 3.73 -8.47 -12.87
CA LEU A 213 4.08 -8.61 -11.46
C LEU A 213 3.78 -10.05 -11.04
N THR A 214 4.78 -10.75 -10.55
CA THR A 214 4.68 -12.15 -10.13
C THR A 214 4.06 -12.31 -8.74
N GLU A 215 3.92 -13.54 -8.26
CA GLU A 215 3.44 -13.81 -6.91
C GLU A 215 4.34 -13.19 -5.83
N GLU A 216 5.65 -13.20 -6.05
CA GLU A 216 6.65 -12.67 -5.12
C GLU A 216 6.55 -11.15 -4.98
N ASP A 217 6.24 -10.47 -6.08
CA ASP A 217 6.10 -9.02 -6.14
C ASP A 217 4.86 -8.54 -5.36
N THR A 218 3.82 -9.35 -5.31
CA THR A 218 2.53 -8.91 -4.78
C THR A 218 2.36 -9.22 -3.31
N LYS A 219 1.69 -8.32 -2.59
CA LYS A 219 1.40 -8.50 -1.15
C LYS A 219 0.62 -9.78 -0.86
N ASN A 220 -0.20 -10.22 -1.82
CA ASN A 220 -1.18 -11.28 -1.64
C ASN A 220 -0.80 -12.56 -2.40
N GLY A 221 0.37 -12.63 -3.06
CA GLY A 221 0.78 -13.79 -3.84
C GLY A 221 -0.09 -14.02 -5.07
N ARG A 222 -0.62 -12.95 -5.68
CA ARG A 222 -1.46 -13.04 -6.87
C ARG A 222 -0.78 -12.30 -8.01
N PRO A 223 -0.42 -12.99 -9.10
CA PRO A 223 0.21 -12.32 -10.22
C PRO A 223 -0.75 -11.29 -10.82
N MET A 224 -0.19 -10.22 -11.37
CA MET A 224 -0.94 -9.18 -12.06
C MET A 224 -0.24 -8.85 -13.36
N GLU A 225 -1.00 -8.73 -14.42
CA GLU A 225 -0.51 -8.38 -15.75
C GLU A 225 -1.38 -7.26 -16.32
N PHE A 226 -0.72 -6.26 -16.89
CA PHE A 226 -1.37 -5.12 -17.52
C PHE A 226 -0.73 -4.85 -18.87
N GLU A 227 -1.53 -4.82 -19.93
CA GLU A 227 -1.09 -4.29 -21.23
C GLU A 227 -0.81 -2.79 -21.07
N LEU A 228 0.41 -2.36 -21.44
CA LEU A 228 0.81 -0.96 -21.38
C LEU A 228 0.40 -0.26 -22.68
N PRO A 229 -0.30 0.89 -22.61
CA PRO A 229 -0.62 1.66 -23.79
C PRO A 229 0.65 2.11 -24.52
N VAL A 230 0.60 2.14 -25.85
CA VAL A 230 1.72 2.49 -26.73
C VAL A 230 2.41 3.79 -26.32
N GLU A 231 1.65 4.81 -25.91
CA GLU A 231 2.23 6.09 -25.46
C GLU A 231 3.03 5.96 -24.16
N VAL A 232 2.58 5.13 -23.22
CA VAL A 232 3.32 4.86 -21.97
C VAL A 232 4.63 4.14 -22.27
N VAL A 233 4.60 3.14 -23.16
CA VAL A 233 5.79 2.42 -23.63
C VAL A 233 6.77 3.39 -24.29
N ARG A 234 6.27 4.27 -25.17
CA ARG A 234 7.08 5.29 -25.85
C ARG A 234 7.71 6.29 -24.87
N MET A 235 7.01 6.66 -23.79
CA MET A 235 7.57 7.50 -22.72
C MET A 235 8.70 6.78 -21.98
N ILE A 236 8.49 5.50 -21.63
CA ILE A 236 9.50 4.65 -20.97
C ILE A 236 10.76 4.57 -21.84
N ASP A 237 10.62 4.21 -23.12
CA ASP A 237 11.75 4.01 -24.02
C ASP A 237 12.57 5.29 -24.22
N ARG A 238 11.89 6.42 -24.48
CA ARG A 238 12.55 7.72 -24.61
C ARG A 238 13.28 8.15 -23.33
N HIS A 239 12.72 7.82 -22.17
CA HIS A 239 13.38 8.11 -20.90
C HIS A 239 14.59 7.22 -20.67
N VAL A 240 14.46 5.90 -20.82
CA VAL A 240 15.54 4.93 -20.62
C VAL A 240 16.72 5.20 -21.56
N ALA A 241 16.45 5.57 -22.82
CA ALA A 241 17.49 5.91 -23.79
C ALA A 241 18.32 7.16 -23.44
N SER A 242 17.78 8.07 -22.62
CA SER A 242 18.38 9.40 -22.39
C SER A 242 18.77 9.68 -20.94
N ARG A 243 18.45 8.79 -19.99
CA ARG A 243 18.64 9.03 -18.56
C ARG A 243 20.08 8.90 -18.07
N CYS A 244 20.92 8.13 -18.76
CA CYS A 244 22.32 7.92 -18.38
C CYS A 244 23.25 8.89 -19.15
N PRO A 245 24.35 9.38 -18.54
CA PRO A 245 24.74 9.22 -17.13
C PRO A 245 24.06 10.25 -16.19
N HIS A 246 23.21 11.14 -16.72
CA HIS A 246 22.72 12.31 -15.99
C HIS A 246 21.87 12.00 -14.76
N MET A 247 21.20 10.84 -14.71
CA MET A 247 20.32 10.44 -13.59
C MET A 247 20.82 9.23 -12.81
N CYS A 248 21.55 8.34 -13.46
CA CYS A 248 22.09 7.10 -12.91
C CYS A 248 23.21 6.56 -13.81
N PRO A 249 24.07 5.66 -13.28
CA PRO A 249 25.09 4.98 -14.08
C PRO A 249 24.51 4.19 -15.26
N PRO A 250 25.28 4.01 -16.36
CA PRO A 250 24.93 3.08 -17.43
C PRO A 250 24.62 1.67 -16.91
N GLY A 251 23.70 0.95 -17.56
CA GLY A 251 23.32 -0.41 -17.17
C GLY A 251 22.39 -0.50 -15.95
N THR A 252 21.96 0.62 -15.36
CA THR A 252 20.99 0.61 -14.25
C THR A 252 19.67 -0.04 -14.69
N PRO A 253 19.19 -1.11 -14.03
CA PRO A 253 18.04 -1.88 -14.53
C PRO A 253 16.68 -1.42 -14.02
N TRP A 254 16.60 -0.56 -13.00
CA TRP A 254 15.33 -0.06 -12.46
C TRP A 254 14.76 1.07 -13.31
N LEU A 255 13.45 1.11 -13.51
CA LEU A 255 12.76 2.22 -14.18
C LEU A 255 12.87 3.51 -13.36
N PHE A 256 12.74 3.40 -12.04
CA PHE A 256 12.92 4.52 -11.09
C PHE A 256 14.10 4.23 -10.15
N PRO A 257 15.34 4.49 -10.58
CA PRO A 257 16.51 4.11 -9.80
C PRO A 257 16.86 5.12 -8.71
N ARG A 258 17.56 4.64 -7.68
CA ARG A 258 18.45 5.49 -6.89
C ARG A 258 19.53 6.08 -7.80
N ARG A 259 20.00 7.28 -7.47
CA ARG A 259 20.98 8.01 -8.30
C ARG A 259 22.35 7.34 -8.36
N ASP A 260 22.68 6.52 -7.37
CA ASP A 260 23.87 5.66 -7.37
C ASP A 260 23.72 4.40 -8.22
N GLY A 261 22.52 4.13 -8.77
CA GLY A 261 22.22 2.93 -9.54
C GLY A 261 22.25 1.63 -8.73
N LYS A 262 22.28 1.69 -7.38
CA LYS A 262 22.41 0.49 -6.53
C LYS A 262 21.08 -0.16 -6.14
N GLY A 263 19.96 0.39 -6.60
CA GLY A 263 18.63 -0.13 -6.25
C GLY A 263 17.50 0.76 -6.74
N PRO A 264 16.26 0.35 -6.52
CA PRO A 264 15.09 1.16 -6.80
C PRO A 264 14.99 2.34 -5.83
N LEU A 265 14.37 3.42 -6.29
CA LEU A 265 14.04 4.57 -5.44
C LEU A 265 13.13 4.12 -4.29
N LEU A 266 13.29 4.70 -3.10
CA LEU A 266 12.42 4.36 -1.99
C LEU A 266 10.96 4.70 -2.32
N SER A 267 10.07 3.72 -2.12
CA SER A 267 8.64 3.87 -2.44
C SER A 267 7.98 5.08 -1.76
N SER A 268 8.41 5.46 -0.55
CA SER A 268 7.96 6.67 0.14
C SER A 268 8.38 7.94 -0.58
N GLN A 269 9.63 8.01 -1.05
CA GLN A 269 10.16 9.15 -1.81
C GLN A 269 9.42 9.29 -3.15
N LEU A 270 9.17 8.18 -3.85
CA LEU A 270 8.41 8.18 -5.10
C LEU A 270 6.95 8.63 -4.87
N ALA A 271 6.29 8.12 -3.82
CA ALA A 271 4.93 8.55 -3.46
C ALA A 271 4.86 10.06 -3.19
N ASP A 272 5.81 10.60 -2.43
CA ASP A 272 5.83 12.03 -2.10
C ASP A 272 6.12 12.88 -3.33
N ARG A 273 7.01 12.42 -4.23
CA ARG A 273 7.32 13.11 -5.49
C ARG A 273 6.10 13.20 -6.39
N ILE A 274 5.42 12.07 -6.63
CA ILE A 274 4.16 12.02 -7.38
C ILE A 274 3.11 12.94 -6.76
N LYS A 275 2.89 12.84 -5.44
CA LYS A 275 1.91 13.64 -4.72
C LYS A 275 2.17 15.15 -4.85
N LYS A 276 3.43 15.57 -4.69
CA LYS A 276 3.84 16.97 -4.86
C LYS A 276 3.63 17.42 -6.31
N ARG A 277 4.08 16.62 -7.28
CA ARG A 277 3.96 16.93 -8.70
C ARG A 277 2.52 17.14 -9.13
N VAL A 278 1.63 16.22 -8.76
CA VAL A 278 0.19 16.35 -9.05
C VAL A 278 -0.36 17.61 -8.39
N ARG A 279 -0.04 17.86 -7.11
CA ARG A 279 -0.54 19.05 -6.40
C ARG A 279 -0.12 20.35 -7.07
N THR A 280 1.14 20.46 -7.47
CA THR A 280 1.67 21.65 -8.14
C THR A 280 1.01 21.87 -9.49
N ALA A 281 0.80 20.82 -10.28
CA ALA A 281 0.28 20.95 -11.64
C ALA A 281 -1.25 21.07 -11.71
N THR A 282 -1.99 20.48 -10.78
CA THR A 282 -3.46 20.39 -10.88
C THR A 282 -4.22 21.11 -9.77
N GLY A 283 -3.52 21.57 -8.73
CA GLY A 283 -4.11 22.24 -7.55
C GLY A 283 -4.69 21.30 -6.49
N PHE A 284 -4.82 19.99 -6.77
CA PHE A 284 -5.39 19.00 -5.85
C PHE A 284 -4.41 17.87 -5.50
N THR A 285 -4.66 17.16 -4.40
CA THR A 285 -3.73 16.13 -3.90
C THR A 285 -4.19 14.72 -4.27
N VAL A 286 -3.40 14.03 -5.11
CA VAL A 286 -3.55 12.59 -5.39
C VAL A 286 -2.38 11.86 -4.75
N ASN A 287 -2.65 10.94 -3.84
CA ASN A 287 -1.62 10.04 -3.31
C ASN A 287 -1.61 8.74 -4.11
N ALA A 288 -0.55 7.93 -4.00
CA ALA A 288 -0.44 6.68 -4.75
C ALA A 288 -1.61 5.71 -4.52
N HIS A 289 -2.17 5.67 -3.31
CA HIS A 289 -3.34 4.83 -3.01
C HIS A 289 -4.63 5.35 -3.66
N LEU A 290 -4.72 6.66 -3.92
CA LEU A 290 -5.88 7.29 -4.54
C LEU A 290 -6.02 6.88 -6.00
N PHE A 291 -4.93 6.67 -6.74
CA PHE A 291 -4.98 6.12 -8.11
C PHE A 291 -5.68 4.76 -8.15
N ARG A 292 -5.46 3.92 -7.13
CA ARG A 292 -6.15 2.63 -7.00
C ARG A 292 -7.65 2.79 -6.78
N HIS A 293 -8.04 3.75 -5.94
CA HIS A 293 -9.45 4.06 -5.74
C HIS A 293 -10.08 4.70 -6.98
N LEU A 294 -9.33 5.55 -7.68
CA LEU A 294 -9.75 6.21 -8.92
C LEU A 294 -10.06 5.20 -10.01
N ALA A 295 -9.19 4.22 -10.23
CA ALA A 295 -9.40 3.17 -11.21
C ALA A 295 -10.70 2.39 -10.96
N VAL A 296 -10.97 2.01 -9.70
CA VAL A 296 -12.21 1.32 -9.34
C VAL A 296 -13.43 2.22 -9.43
N MET A 297 -13.32 3.48 -9.00
CA MET A 297 -14.42 4.45 -9.12
C MET A 297 -14.81 4.62 -10.59
N ASN A 298 -13.86 4.91 -11.48
CA ASN A 298 -14.13 5.07 -12.91
C ASN A 298 -14.73 3.79 -13.52
N TRP A 299 -14.23 2.62 -13.13
CA TRP A 299 -14.75 1.35 -13.62
C TRP A 299 -16.21 1.11 -13.18
N LEU A 300 -16.51 1.29 -11.88
CA LEU A 300 -17.86 1.07 -11.33
C LEU A 300 -18.85 2.17 -11.71
N ASP A 301 -18.39 3.39 -11.96
CA ASP A 301 -19.22 4.47 -12.50
C ASP A 301 -19.71 4.12 -13.92
N ALA A 302 -18.83 3.51 -14.74
CA ALA A 302 -19.17 3.05 -16.09
C ALA A 302 -19.91 1.70 -16.09
N HIS A 303 -19.64 0.83 -15.11
CA HIS A 303 -20.20 -0.52 -15.01
C HIS A 303 -20.71 -0.79 -13.58
N PRO A 304 -21.87 -0.22 -13.17
CA PRO A 304 -22.42 -0.42 -11.84
C PRO A 304 -22.58 -1.91 -11.50
N GLY A 305 -22.16 -2.31 -10.29
CA GLY A 305 -22.21 -3.71 -9.86
C GLY A 305 -21.08 -4.63 -10.36
N ALA A 306 -20.19 -4.18 -11.26
CA ALA A 306 -19.11 -4.99 -11.83
C ALA A 306 -17.89 -5.17 -10.89
N TYR A 307 -18.14 -5.60 -9.65
CA TYR A 307 -17.16 -5.68 -8.56
C TYR A 307 -16.05 -6.72 -8.75
N GLU A 308 -16.30 -7.79 -9.51
CA GLU A 308 -15.29 -8.85 -9.74
C GLU A 308 -14.12 -8.34 -10.60
N VAL A 309 -14.40 -7.53 -11.61
CA VAL A 309 -13.35 -6.90 -12.42
C VAL A 309 -12.54 -5.92 -11.57
N ALA A 310 -13.22 -5.10 -10.75
CA ALA A 310 -12.55 -4.21 -9.81
C ALA A 310 -11.67 -4.96 -8.79
N ARG A 311 -12.10 -6.14 -8.32
CA ARG A 311 -11.31 -7.01 -7.44
C ARG A 311 -10.02 -7.47 -8.13
N ARG A 312 -10.13 -7.99 -9.36
CA ARG A 312 -9.00 -8.49 -10.15
C ARG A 312 -8.02 -7.37 -10.47
N LEU A 313 -8.53 -6.21 -10.92
CA LEU A 313 -7.75 -5.02 -11.23
C LEU A 313 -6.88 -4.55 -10.05
N LEU A 314 -7.40 -4.67 -8.81
CA LEU A 314 -6.66 -4.30 -7.61
C LEU A 314 -5.84 -5.44 -6.98
N GLY A 315 -5.96 -6.67 -7.47
CA GLY A 315 -5.37 -7.84 -6.83
C GLY A 315 -5.87 -8.06 -5.39
N HIS A 316 -7.12 -7.70 -5.11
CA HIS A 316 -7.75 -7.95 -3.81
C HIS A 316 -8.08 -9.43 -3.64
N SER A 317 -7.83 -9.97 -2.44
CA SER A 317 -8.09 -11.39 -2.18
C SER A 317 -9.58 -11.73 -2.29
N GLU A 318 -10.40 -10.93 -1.63
CA GLU A 318 -11.84 -11.14 -1.47
C GLU A 318 -12.67 -10.06 -2.15
N VAL A 319 -13.77 -10.45 -2.78
CA VAL A 319 -14.75 -9.51 -3.38
C VAL A 319 -15.40 -8.67 -2.28
N SER A 320 -15.69 -9.28 -1.12
CA SER A 320 -16.30 -8.61 0.03
C SER A 320 -15.52 -7.38 0.51
N HIS A 321 -14.19 -7.41 0.45
CA HIS A 321 -13.34 -6.26 0.76
C HIS A 321 -13.52 -5.14 -0.27
N THR A 322 -13.64 -5.48 -1.55
CA THR A 322 -13.89 -4.50 -2.63
C THR A 322 -15.29 -3.89 -2.48
N ILE A 323 -16.32 -4.70 -2.25
CA ILE A 323 -17.68 -4.22 -1.97
C ILE A 323 -17.69 -3.31 -0.75
N ASN A 324 -17.12 -3.74 0.39
CA ASN A 324 -17.08 -2.93 1.60
C ASN A 324 -16.37 -1.58 1.40
N MET A 325 -15.36 -1.51 0.53
CA MET A 325 -14.59 -0.28 0.29
C MET A 325 -15.30 0.72 -0.64
N TYR A 326 -16.06 0.21 -1.62
CA TYR A 326 -16.58 1.01 -2.74
C TYR A 326 -18.10 1.05 -2.83
N SER A 327 -18.82 0.27 -2.02
CA SER A 327 -20.27 0.38 -1.91
C SER A 327 -20.67 1.80 -1.58
N GLY A 328 -21.65 2.33 -2.31
CA GLY A 328 -22.12 3.69 -2.17
C GLY A 328 -21.50 4.70 -3.15
N LEU A 329 -20.40 4.40 -3.84
CA LEU A 329 -19.87 5.29 -4.89
C LEU A 329 -20.75 5.27 -6.15
N GLU A 330 -21.26 4.10 -6.51
CA GLU A 330 -22.12 3.88 -7.68
C GLU A 330 -23.55 4.38 -7.49
N VAL A 331 -23.94 4.90 -6.32
CA VAL A 331 -25.33 5.32 -6.08
C VAL A 331 -25.77 6.36 -7.10
N LYS A 332 -24.87 7.28 -7.48
CA LYS A 332 -25.19 8.31 -8.48
C LYS A 332 -25.37 7.73 -9.88
N SER A 333 -24.48 6.83 -10.32
CA SER A 333 -24.56 6.19 -11.64
C SER A 333 -25.74 5.22 -11.71
N ALA A 334 -25.97 4.41 -10.68
CA ALA A 334 -27.11 3.50 -10.57
C ALA A 334 -28.45 4.24 -10.59
N THR A 335 -28.56 5.36 -9.86
CA THR A 335 -29.79 6.18 -9.87
C THR A 335 -30.03 6.82 -11.24
N ARG A 336 -28.97 7.29 -11.92
CA ARG A 336 -29.07 7.82 -13.28
C ARG A 336 -29.48 6.74 -14.28
N ALA A 337 -28.82 5.58 -14.26
CA ALA A 337 -29.15 4.45 -15.13
C ALA A 337 -30.60 3.98 -14.92
N PHE A 338 -31.10 4.00 -13.68
CA PHE A 338 -32.50 3.73 -13.40
C PHE A 338 -33.44 4.80 -13.98
N ALA A 339 -33.10 6.08 -13.84
CA ALA A 339 -33.87 7.17 -14.45
C ALA A 339 -33.93 7.04 -15.99
N ASP A 340 -32.79 6.78 -16.64
CA ASP A 340 -32.69 6.59 -18.10
C ASP A 340 -33.50 5.37 -18.56
N LEU A 341 -33.50 4.28 -17.77
CA LEU A 341 -34.32 3.09 -18.03
C LEU A 341 -35.82 3.42 -17.98
N ILE A 342 -36.26 4.22 -17.01
CA ILE A 342 -37.66 4.65 -16.89
C ILE A 342 -38.06 5.53 -18.07
N GLU A 343 -37.23 6.49 -18.47
CA GLU A 343 -37.49 7.34 -19.64
C GLU A 343 -37.56 6.52 -20.94
N THR A 344 -36.66 5.54 -21.10
CA THR A 344 -36.68 4.62 -22.25
C THR A 344 -37.99 3.81 -22.31
N ARG A 345 -38.50 3.37 -21.15
CA ARG A 345 -39.79 2.67 -21.07
C ARG A 345 -40.99 3.58 -21.35
N LYS A 346 -40.92 4.86 -20.99
CA LYS A 346 -41.96 5.85 -21.35
C LYS A 346 -42.00 6.14 -22.86
N GLY A 347 -40.84 6.13 -23.52
CA GLY A 347 -40.70 6.40 -24.96
C GLY A 347 -41.12 5.25 -25.88
N ARG A 348 -41.17 4.00 -25.40
CA ARG A 348 -41.77 2.87 -26.12
C ARG A 348 -43.28 2.85 -25.88
N ARG A 349 -44.04 3.54 -26.73
CA ARG A 349 -45.47 3.20 -26.90
C ARG A 349 -45.57 1.80 -27.55
N PRO A 350 -46.55 0.97 -27.14
CA PRO A 350 -46.76 -0.37 -27.70
C PRO A 350 -47.01 -0.36 -29.20
#